data_AF-A0A2T7D9L0-F1
#
_entry.id   AF-A0A2T7D9L0-F1
#
_cell.length_a   1.000
_cell.length_b   1.000
_cell.length_c   1.000
_cell.angle_alpha   90.00
_cell.angle_beta   90.00
_cell.angle_gamma   90.00
#
_symmetry.space_group_name_H-M   'P 1'
#
loop_
_entity.id
_entity.type
_entity.pdbx_description
1 polymer ?
#
loop_
_entity_poly.entity_id
_entity_poly.type
_entity_poly.pdbx_seq_one_letter_code
_entity_poly.pdbx_strand_id
1 'polypeptide(L)'
;MLPATFNLPKSQLQMYGEGVYCAGEDLLGRCARGKDSLERLTAVVAWSISTTRPPIFGFAPYNPVLGETHHVSHGPLNVLLEQVSHCPPVSALHATDAAGDVRLVWCQSPVPKFHGASIEAAVRGRREVSLVRHGERYEVDCPNLLIRLLPAPSVEWAGDVRVVCADSGLEAELSYCRTRSFLGFGGDARCVRGRVFRSASREETVYEIDGFWDRTVSLKDVATGEVSVLYDAQQAITNLTTPAVQDHKGVAPSESAVVWGEVSDALLKKDWEKARQAKRLVEDEARRLAKERNEKGEVWTPKHFSLSQNKNGEWECWPLEESVPPAPIVVPS
;
A
#
# COMPACT_ATOMS: atom_id res chain seq x y z
N MET A 1 2.79 -17.75 14.68
CA MET A 1 2.45 -16.32 14.76
C MET A 1 3.65 -15.61 15.39
N LEU A 2 3.97 -14.41 14.91
CA LEU A 2 5.06 -13.60 15.47
C LEU A 2 4.72 -13.20 16.93
N PRO A 3 5.70 -13.20 17.87
CA PRO A 3 5.48 -12.70 19.22
C PRO A 3 5.09 -11.22 19.22
N ALA A 4 4.23 -10.83 20.17
CA ALA A 4 3.72 -9.45 20.29
C ALA A 4 4.85 -8.40 20.40
N THR A 5 6.00 -8.76 20.96
CA THR A 5 7.17 -7.89 21.10
C THR A 5 7.78 -7.44 19.78
N PHE A 6 7.53 -8.17 18.69
CA PHE A 6 7.97 -7.81 17.34
C PHE A 6 6.82 -7.20 16.51
N ASN A 7 5.67 -6.91 17.14
CA ASN A 7 4.58 -6.24 16.45
C ASN A 7 4.70 -4.71 16.54
N LEU A 8 4.44 -4.05 15.42
CA LEU A 8 4.05 -2.65 15.44
C LEU A 8 2.62 -2.55 15.99
N PRO A 9 2.26 -1.49 16.74
CA PRO A 9 0.90 -1.28 17.25
C PRO A 9 -0.06 -0.83 16.14
N LYS A 10 -0.06 -1.55 15.02
CA LYS A 10 -0.82 -1.28 13.79
C LYS A 10 -1.16 -2.58 13.08
N SER A 11 -2.39 -2.68 12.60
CA SER A 11 -2.80 -3.71 11.66
C SER A 11 -2.17 -3.48 10.29
N GLN A 12 -2.03 -4.55 9.51
CA GLN A 12 -1.57 -4.45 8.13
C GLN A 12 -2.53 -3.63 7.26
N LEU A 13 -3.83 -3.61 7.57
CA LEU A 13 -4.79 -2.73 6.90
C LEU A 13 -4.46 -1.24 7.14
N GLN A 14 -4.08 -0.88 8.37
CA GLN A 14 -3.65 0.47 8.70
C GLN A 14 -2.38 0.84 7.96
N MET A 15 -1.38 -0.06 7.90
CA MET A 15 -0.15 0.18 7.13
C MET A 15 -0.39 0.42 5.64
N TYR A 16 -1.34 -0.30 5.03
CA TYR A 16 -1.74 -0.07 3.64
C TYR A 16 -2.48 1.25 3.46
N GLY A 17 -3.43 1.57 4.35
CA GLY A 17 -4.16 2.83 4.32
C GLY A 17 -3.28 4.05 4.51
N GLU A 18 -2.30 4.01 5.43
CA GLU A 18 -1.37 5.11 5.69
C GLU A 18 -0.52 5.47 4.46
N GLY A 19 -0.21 4.51 3.59
CA GLY A 19 0.45 4.79 2.31
C GLY A 19 -0.43 5.58 1.33
N VAL A 20 -1.73 5.68 1.58
CA VAL A 20 -2.74 6.34 0.74
C VAL A 20 -3.17 7.68 1.33
N TYR A 21 -3.51 7.74 2.61
CA TYR A 21 -4.09 8.94 3.25
C TYR A 21 -3.11 9.72 4.13
N CYS A 22 -2.01 9.12 4.61
CA CYS A 22 -1.04 9.80 5.47
C CYS A 22 0.14 10.32 4.65
N ALA A 23 -0.08 11.41 3.93
CA ALA A 23 0.97 12.14 3.23
C ALA A 23 0.90 13.63 3.57
N GLY A 24 2.05 14.31 3.61
CA GLY A 24 2.11 15.77 3.80
C GLY A 24 1.59 16.57 2.60
N GLU A 25 1.30 15.91 1.49
CA GLU A 25 0.72 16.48 0.28
C GLU A 25 -0.42 15.59 -0.26
N ASP A 26 -1.38 16.21 -0.96
CA ASP A 26 -2.45 15.51 -1.68
C ASP A 26 -1.92 14.92 -3.01
N LEU A 27 -1.18 13.82 -2.91
CA LEU A 27 -0.55 13.14 -4.05
C LEU A 27 -1.57 12.49 -5.00
N LEU A 28 -2.66 11.93 -4.45
CA LEU A 28 -3.72 11.33 -5.27
C LEU A 28 -4.53 12.38 -6.02
N GLY A 29 -4.98 13.45 -5.34
CA GLY A 29 -5.69 14.53 -6.02
C GLY A 29 -4.80 15.29 -7.01
N ARG A 30 -3.47 15.33 -6.79
CA ARG A 30 -2.52 15.85 -7.77
C ARG A 30 -2.57 15.10 -9.11
N CYS A 31 -2.85 13.80 -9.09
CA CYS A 31 -3.02 13.00 -10.31
C CYS A 31 -4.17 13.53 -11.17
N ALA A 32 -5.32 13.86 -10.57
CA ALA A 32 -6.47 14.38 -11.32
C ALA A 32 -6.28 15.83 -11.83
N ARG A 33 -5.37 16.61 -11.22
CA ARG A 33 -5.11 18.01 -11.57
C ARG A 33 -4.10 18.21 -12.72
N GLY A 34 -3.41 17.15 -13.16
CA GLY A 34 -2.44 17.25 -14.26
C GLY A 34 -3.11 17.69 -15.58
N LYS A 35 -2.47 18.64 -16.28
CA LYS A 35 -3.04 19.34 -17.44
C LYS A 35 -3.11 18.44 -18.68
N ASP A 36 -2.12 17.58 -18.85
CA ASP A 36 -2.04 16.62 -19.94
C ASP A 36 -1.75 15.20 -19.41
N SER A 37 -1.81 14.22 -20.30
CA SER A 37 -1.65 12.80 -19.95
C SER A 37 -0.26 12.46 -19.41
N LEU A 38 0.80 13.21 -19.80
CA LEU A 38 2.15 13.00 -19.29
C LEU A 38 2.28 13.52 -17.86
N GLU A 39 1.76 14.72 -17.58
CA GLU A 39 1.69 15.26 -16.21
C GLU A 39 0.90 14.32 -15.30
N ARG A 40 -0.23 13.78 -15.77
CA ARG A 40 -1.04 12.82 -14.98
C ARG A 40 -0.34 11.49 -14.75
N LEU A 41 0.29 10.90 -15.78
CA LEU A 41 1.07 9.67 -15.62
C LEU A 41 2.22 9.87 -14.61
N THR A 42 2.99 10.94 -14.75
CA THR A 42 4.12 11.23 -13.85
C THR A 42 3.65 11.52 -12.42
N ALA A 43 2.48 12.14 -12.23
CA ALA A 43 1.85 12.28 -10.93
C ALA A 43 1.46 10.91 -10.32
N VAL A 44 0.91 9.99 -11.10
CA VAL A 44 0.60 8.61 -10.66
C VAL A 44 1.88 7.86 -10.30
N VAL A 45 2.96 8.05 -11.07
CA VAL A 45 4.29 7.49 -10.75
C VAL A 45 4.80 8.03 -9.41
N ALA A 46 4.70 9.35 -9.18
CA ALA A 46 5.11 9.95 -7.92
C ALA A 46 4.28 9.44 -6.72
N TRP A 47 2.96 9.29 -6.89
CA TRP A 47 2.10 8.65 -5.91
C TRP A 47 2.54 7.20 -5.63
N SER A 48 2.80 6.41 -6.68
CA SER A 48 3.28 5.02 -6.54
C SER A 48 4.58 4.94 -5.73
N ILE A 49 5.56 5.81 -6.01
CA ILE A 49 6.80 5.92 -5.24
C ILE A 49 6.52 6.27 -3.78
N SER A 50 5.57 7.17 -3.51
CA SER A 50 5.24 7.55 -2.13
C SER A 50 4.74 6.38 -1.29
N THR A 51 4.12 5.36 -1.90
CA THR A 51 3.64 4.17 -1.19
C THR A 51 4.78 3.30 -0.64
N THR A 52 6.01 3.45 -1.14
CA THR A 52 7.19 2.75 -0.60
C THR A 52 7.70 3.44 0.67
N ARG A 53 7.09 3.12 1.82
CA ARG A 53 7.50 3.62 3.13
C ARG A 53 8.74 2.85 3.66
N PRO A 54 9.66 3.49 4.41
CA PRO A 54 10.79 2.81 5.02
C PRO A 54 10.35 1.66 5.94
N PRO A 55 10.71 0.40 5.64
CA PRO A 55 10.38 -0.72 6.51
C PRO A 55 11.32 -0.79 7.71
N ILE A 56 10.81 -1.23 8.87
CA ILE A 56 11.60 -1.42 10.09
C ILE A 56 11.95 -2.90 10.21
N PHE A 57 13.25 -3.23 10.13
CA PHE A 57 13.69 -4.61 10.29
C PHE A 57 13.27 -5.16 11.67
N GLY A 58 12.79 -6.40 11.69
CA GLY A 58 12.41 -7.10 12.92
C GLY A 58 11.03 -6.75 13.46
N PHE A 59 10.29 -5.83 12.83
CA PHE A 59 8.93 -5.51 13.21
C PHE A 59 7.93 -5.82 12.09
N ALA A 60 6.75 -6.33 12.47
CA ALA A 60 5.66 -6.58 11.54
C ALA A 60 4.34 -6.01 12.08
N PRO A 61 3.42 -5.55 11.22
CA PRO A 61 2.08 -5.21 11.69
C PRO A 61 1.34 -6.45 12.20
N TYR A 62 0.20 -6.25 12.86
CA TYR A 62 -0.73 -7.34 13.13
C TYR A 62 -1.23 -7.93 11.81
N ASN A 63 -1.29 -9.27 11.74
CA ASN A 63 -1.90 -9.96 10.61
C ASN A 63 -3.42 -9.84 10.75
N PRO A 64 -4.13 -9.17 9.83
CA PRO A 64 -5.54 -8.87 10.02
C PRO A 64 -6.38 -10.15 10.13
N VAL A 65 -7.39 -10.12 10.99
CA VAL A 65 -8.38 -11.20 11.07
C VAL A 65 -9.35 -11.12 9.89
N LEU A 66 -9.98 -12.24 9.51
CA LEU A 66 -10.92 -12.26 8.40
C LEU A 66 -12.12 -11.33 8.67
N GLY A 67 -12.41 -10.42 7.74
CA GLY A 67 -13.48 -9.42 7.89
C GLY A 67 -13.10 -8.19 8.72
N GLU A 68 -11.85 -8.08 9.17
CA GLU A 68 -11.33 -6.83 9.74
C GLU A 68 -11.41 -5.71 8.72
N THR A 69 -11.71 -4.49 9.16
CA THR A 69 -11.84 -3.29 8.32
C THR A 69 -10.93 -2.17 8.80
N HIS A 70 -10.57 -1.25 7.90
CA HIS A 70 -9.98 0.04 8.26
C HIS A 70 -10.65 1.17 7.46
N HIS A 71 -11.35 2.10 8.12
CA HIS A 71 -12.08 3.19 7.44
C HIS A 71 -11.62 4.56 7.94
N VAL A 72 -11.02 5.38 7.07
CA VAL A 72 -10.42 6.68 7.41
C VAL A 72 -10.70 7.74 6.35
N SER A 73 -10.90 8.98 6.80
CA SER A 73 -10.97 10.17 5.93
C SER A 73 -9.79 11.10 6.17
N HIS A 74 -9.23 11.68 5.11
CA HIS A 74 -8.27 12.76 5.17
C HIS A 74 -8.60 13.83 4.14
N GLY A 75 -9.01 15.01 4.61
CA GLY A 75 -9.54 16.06 3.73
C GLY A 75 -10.70 15.52 2.88
N PRO A 76 -10.66 15.65 1.54
CA PRO A 76 -11.71 15.11 0.67
C PRO A 76 -11.61 13.61 0.40
N LEU A 77 -10.51 12.94 0.76
CA LEU A 77 -10.26 11.53 0.46
C LEU A 77 -10.84 10.62 1.53
N ASN A 78 -11.64 9.62 1.12
CA ASN A 78 -12.18 8.58 2.00
C ASN A 78 -11.60 7.23 1.59
N VAL A 79 -11.09 6.46 2.55
CA VAL A 79 -10.38 5.20 2.33
C VAL A 79 -11.00 4.10 3.18
N LEU A 80 -11.36 2.98 2.56
CA LEU A 80 -11.90 1.78 3.20
C LEU A 80 -11.07 0.57 2.81
N LEU A 81 -10.62 -0.19 3.80
CA LEU A 81 -9.97 -1.49 3.62
C LEU A 81 -10.76 -2.60 4.29
N GLU A 82 -10.66 -3.81 3.75
CA GLU A 82 -11.19 -5.04 4.33
C GLU A 82 -10.20 -6.20 4.14
N GLN A 83 -10.04 -7.03 5.18
CA GLN A 83 -9.36 -8.32 5.03
C GLN A 83 -10.34 -9.35 4.44
N VAL A 84 -10.25 -9.55 3.13
CA VAL A 84 -11.21 -10.36 2.35
C VAL A 84 -10.87 -11.86 2.34
N SER A 85 -9.62 -12.24 2.65
CA SER A 85 -9.20 -13.62 2.87
C SER A 85 -8.06 -13.72 3.88
N HIS A 86 -7.99 -14.80 4.67
CA HIS A 86 -6.94 -14.99 5.68
C HIS A 86 -5.92 -16.08 5.29
N CYS A 87 -6.33 -17.13 4.57
CA CYS A 87 -5.45 -18.20 4.11
C CYS A 87 -5.79 -18.58 2.66
N PRO A 88 -5.09 -18.00 1.65
CA PRO A 88 -4.00 -17.02 1.77
C PRO A 88 -4.48 -15.63 2.22
N PRO A 89 -3.60 -14.77 2.78
CA PRO A 89 -3.97 -13.43 3.19
C PRO A 89 -4.23 -12.54 1.97
N VAL A 90 -5.42 -11.94 1.91
CA VAL A 90 -5.80 -10.96 0.89
C VAL A 90 -6.51 -9.78 1.54
N SER A 91 -6.05 -8.58 1.24
CA SER A 91 -6.66 -7.33 1.67
C SER A 91 -7.16 -6.56 0.45
N ALA A 92 -8.34 -5.98 0.54
CA ALA A 92 -8.91 -5.11 -0.48
C ALA A 92 -8.99 -3.67 0.05
N LEU A 93 -8.81 -2.69 -0.84
CA LEU A 93 -8.88 -1.27 -0.55
C LEU A 93 -9.72 -0.58 -1.63
N HIS A 94 -10.59 0.32 -1.20
CA HIS A 94 -11.30 1.28 -2.02
C HIS A 94 -11.02 2.67 -1.46
N ALA A 95 -10.66 3.62 -2.31
CA ALA A 95 -10.63 5.02 -1.92
C ALA A 95 -11.26 5.90 -3.00
N THR A 96 -12.00 6.91 -2.57
CA THR A 96 -12.60 7.91 -3.45
C THR A 96 -12.51 9.29 -2.82
N ASP A 97 -12.28 10.31 -3.62
CA ASP A 97 -12.41 11.68 -3.17
C ASP A 97 -13.87 12.16 -3.25
N ALA A 98 -14.21 13.19 -2.48
CA ALA A 98 -15.56 13.75 -2.41
C ALA A 98 -16.04 14.35 -3.75
N ALA A 99 -15.12 14.75 -4.63
CA ALA A 99 -15.46 15.26 -5.96
C ALA A 99 -15.74 14.14 -6.98
N GLY A 100 -15.37 12.89 -6.67
CA GLY A 100 -15.47 11.76 -7.59
C GLY A 100 -14.48 11.83 -8.76
N ASP A 101 -13.38 12.58 -8.60
CA ASP A 101 -12.36 12.76 -9.62
C ASP A 101 -11.31 11.65 -9.58
N VAL A 102 -11.08 11.08 -8.40
CA VAL A 102 -10.09 10.03 -8.14
C VAL A 102 -10.76 8.85 -7.49
N ARG A 103 -10.55 7.67 -8.08
CA ARG A 103 -10.91 6.39 -7.48
C ARG A 103 -9.70 5.47 -7.48
N LEU A 104 -9.40 4.87 -6.34
CA LEU A 104 -8.35 3.88 -6.17
C LEU A 104 -8.98 2.55 -5.73
N VAL A 105 -8.71 1.49 -6.48
CA VAL A 105 -9.07 0.12 -6.11
C VAL A 105 -7.81 -0.71 -6.06
N TRP A 106 -7.61 -1.45 -4.97
CA TRP A 106 -6.41 -2.22 -4.75
C TRP A 106 -6.76 -3.55 -4.08
N CYS A 107 -6.35 -4.66 -4.70
CA CYS A 107 -6.35 -5.99 -4.13
C CYS A 107 -4.91 -6.42 -3.86
N GLN A 108 -4.58 -6.83 -2.63
CA GLN A 108 -3.21 -7.22 -2.25
C GLN A 108 -3.17 -8.63 -1.67
N SER A 109 -2.25 -9.45 -2.17
CA SER A 109 -1.87 -10.74 -1.62
C SER A 109 -0.34 -10.84 -1.51
N PRO A 110 0.25 -10.67 -0.32
CA PRO A 110 1.68 -10.90 -0.12
C PRO A 110 1.99 -12.39 -0.17
N VAL A 111 2.93 -12.79 -1.04
CA VAL A 111 3.36 -14.18 -1.23
C VAL A 111 4.84 -14.32 -0.88
N PRO A 112 5.18 -14.73 0.35
CA PRO A 112 6.58 -14.91 0.75
C PRO A 112 7.22 -16.13 0.10
N LYS A 113 8.45 -15.96 -0.38
CA LYS A 113 9.34 -17.03 -0.88
C LYS A 113 10.62 -17.04 -0.04
N PHE A 114 10.95 -18.21 0.51
CA PHE A 114 12.13 -18.39 1.36
C PHE A 114 13.31 -18.89 0.52
N HIS A 115 14.44 -18.19 0.65
CA HIS A 115 15.70 -18.48 -0.05
C HIS A 115 16.84 -18.75 0.95
N GLY A 116 16.54 -19.44 2.04
CA GLY A 116 17.49 -19.72 3.12
C GLY A 116 17.76 -18.48 3.97
N ALA A 117 18.74 -17.66 3.58
CA ALA A 117 19.17 -16.47 4.32
C ALA A 117 18.37 -15.20 3.98
N SER A 118 17.44 -15.27 3.02
CA SER A 118 16.56 -14.17 2.66
C SER A 118 15.13 -14.64 2.40
N ILE A 119 14.20 -13.69 2.49
CA ILE A 119 12.79 -13.87 2.17
C ILE A 119 12.44 -12.78 1.15
N GLU A 120 11.88 -13.18 0.02
CA GLU A 120 11.31 -12.26 -0.96
C GLU A 120 9.79 -12.38 -0.88
N ALA A 121 9.12 -11.33 -0.39
CA ALA A 121 7.67 -11.25 -0.39
C ALA A 121 7.20 -10.53 -1.66
N ALA A 122 6.71 -11.32 -2.61
CA ALA A 122 6.08 -10.78 -3.81
C ALA A 122 4.72 -10.18 -3.44
N VAL A 123 4.48 -8.93 -3.80
CA VAL A 123 3.22 -8.27 -3.54
C VAL A 123 2.34 -8.40 -4.77
N ARG A 124 1.42 -9.38 -4.76
CA ARG A 124 0.53 -9.65 -5.89
C ARG A 124 -0.82 -8.95 -5.75
N GLY A 125 -1.52 -8.86 -6.86
CA GLY A 125 -2.89 -8.35 -6.95
C GLY A 125 -2.96 -6.99 -7.65
N ARG A 126 -4.14 -6.69 -8.18
CA ARG A 126 -4.36 -5.52 -9.04
C ARG A 126 -4.42 -4.23 -8.22
N ARG A 127 -3.75 -3.17 -8.70
CA ARG A 127 -3.95 -1.79 -8.23
C ARG A 127 -4.32 -0.93 -9.42
N GLU A 128 -5.42 -0.20 -9.28
CA GLU A 128 -5.94 0.67 -10.32
C GLU A 128 -6.23 2.05 -9.74
N VAL A 129 -5.66 3.08 -10.35
CA VAL A 129 -6.05 4.48 -10.14
C VAL A 129 -6.88 4.90 -11.34
N SER A 130 -8.12 5.33 -11.10
CA SER A 130 -9.01 5.90 -12.10
C SER A 130 -9.10 7.41 -11.91
N LEU A 131 -8.82 8.16 -12.98
CA LEU A 131 -9.01 9.60 -13.05
C LEU A 131 -10.29 9.87 -13.86
N VAL A 132 -11.42 9.94 -13.16
CA VAL A 132 -12.77 9.84 -13.75
C VAL A 132 -13.03 10.93 -14.78
N ARG A 133 -12.65 12.18 -14.49
CA ARG A 133 -12.81 13.33 -15.40
C ARG A 133 -12.06 13.19 -16.72
N HIS A 134 -10.95 12.44 -16.72
CA HIS A 134 -10.09 12.25 -17.89
C HIS A 134 -10.41 10.95 -18.64
N GLY A 135 -11.24 10.08 -18.06
CA GLY A 135 -11.53 8.76 -18.62
C GLY A 135 -10.30 7.85 -18.67
N GLU A 136 -9.33 8.06 -17.76
CA GLU A 136 -8.06 7.33 -17.73
C GLU A 136 -8.00 6.37 -16.55
N ARG A 137 -7.50 5.16 -16.81
CA ARG A 137 -7.22 4.14 -15.80
C ARG A 137 -5.76 3.73 -15.86
N TYR A 138 -5.14 3.75 -14.68
CA TYR A 138 -3.74 3.42 -14.48
C TYR A 138 -3.63 2.12 -13.73
N GLU A 139 -3.05 1.09 -14.35
CA GLU A 139 -2.63 -0.13 -13.66
C GLU A 139 -1.24 0.09 -13.07
N VAL A 140 -1.08 -0.20 -11.77
CA VAL A 140 0.13 0.12 -11.01
C VAL A 140 0.65 -1.13 -10.30
N ASP A 141 1.83 -1.59 -10.68
CA ASP A 141 2.50 -2.70 -9.99
C ASP A 141 3.02 -2.29 -8.60
N CYS A 142 3.47 -3.27 -7.82
CA CYS A 142 4.11 -3.04 -6.52
C CYS A 142 5.52 -3.64 -6.48
N PRO A 143 6.50 -2.97 -5.87
CA PRO A 143 7.79 -3.60 -5.63
C PRO A 143 7.67 -4.71 -4.59
N ASN A 144 8.58 -5.69 -4.67
CA ASN A 144 8.68 -6.76 -3.70
C ASN A 144 9.36 -6.25 -2.42
N LEU A 145 9.05 -6.90 -1.29
CA LEU A 145 9.78 -6.68 -0.04
C LEU A 145 10.85 -7.76 0.11
N LEU A 146 12.12 -7.36 0.14
CA LEU A 146 13.25 -8.25 0.36
C LEU A 146 13.75 -8.12 1.79
N ILE A 147 13.64 -9.21 2.56
CA ILE A 147 14.15 -9.32 3.92
C ILE A 147 15.41 -10.18 3.88
N ARG A 148 16.55 -9.66 4.32
CA ARG A 148 17.80 -10.42 4.46
C ARG A 148 18.09 -10.64 5.93
N LEU A 149 18.48 -11.86 6.29
CA LEU A 149 18.83 -12.24 7.66
C LEU A 149 20.34 -12.25 7.89
N LEU A 150 21.13 -12.63 6.88
CA LEU A 150 22.59 -12.72 6.93
C LEU A 150 23.21 -12.16 5.64
N PRO A 151 24.45 -11.63 5.68
CA PRO A 151 25.30 -11.43 6.86
C PRO A 151 24.93 -10.19 7.68
N ALA A 152 24.28 -9.21 7.06
CA ALA A 152 23.75 -8.02 7.73
C ALA A 152 22.23 -8.00 7.53
N PRO A 153 21.45 -8.01 8.62
CA PRO A 153 19.99 -7.99 8.51
C PRO A 153 19.50 -6.69 7.87
N SER A 154 18.64 -6.79 6.87
CA SER A 154 18.05 -5.63 6.21
C SER A 154 16.66 -5.94 5.66
N VAL A 155 15.89 -4.88 5.41
CA VAL A 155 14.60 -4.95 4.73
C VAL A 155 14.53 -3.82 3.72
N GLU A 156 14.26 -4.15 2.46
CA GLU A 156 14.39 -3.26 1.31
C GLU A 156 13.25 -3.49 0.31
N TRP A 157 12.80 -2.44 -0.36
CA TRP A 157 11.96 -2.55 -1.55
C TRP A 157 12.83 -2.91 -2.76
N ALA A 158 12.39 -3.86 -3.59
CA ALA A 158 13.16 -4.32 -4.73
C ALA A 158 12.27 -4.82 -5.87
N GLY A 159 12.83 -4.82 -7.08
CA GLY A 159 12.16 -5.30 -8.28
C GLY A 159 11.65 -4.18 -9.17
N ASP A 160 11.05 -4.56 -10.27
CA ASP A 160 10.57 -3.63 -11.27
C ASP A 160 9.07 -3.36 -11.09
N VAL A 161 8.66 -2.12 -11.33
CA VAL A 161 7.29 -1.64 -11.20
C VAL A 161 6.90 -0.98 -12.50
N ARG A 162 5.76 -1.36 -13.05
CA ARG A 162 5.18 -0.72 -14.22
C ARG A 162 3.96 0.11 -13.82
N VAL A 163 3.82 1.28 -14.44
CA VAL A 163 2.61 2.11 -14.40
C VAL A 163 2.11 2.24 -15.83
N VAL A 164 0.87 1.86 -16.08
CA VAL A 164 0.33 1.73 -17.44
C VAL A 164 -0.99 2.46 -17.54
N CYS A 165 -1.10 3.38 -18.47
CA CYS A 165 -2.39 3.94 -18.88
C CYS A 165 -2.67 3.55 -20.33
N ALA A 166 -3.53 2.55 -20.51
CA ALA A 166 -3.93 2.10 -21.85
C ALA A 166 -4.72 3.20 -22.59
N ASP A 167 -5.53 3.97 -21.85
CA ASP A 167 -6.39 5.02 -22.41
C ASP A 167 -5.56 6.18 -23.02
N SER A 168 -4.40 6.52 -22.44
CA SER A 168 -3.48 7.53 -22.96
C SER A 168 -2.33 6.96 -23.81
N GLY A 169 -2.13 5.64 -23.82
CA GLY A 169 -1.00 4.98 -24.49
C GLY A 169 0.37 5.33 -23.89
N LEU A 170 0.43 5.60 -22.58
CA LEU A 170 1.65 5.97 -21.87
C LEU A 170 2.00 4.94 -20.80
N GLU A 171 3.30 4.74 -20.61
CA GLU A 171 3.84 3.79 -19.65
C GLU A 171 5.03 4.38 -18.91
N ALA A 172 5.21 3.94 -17.67
CA ALA A 172 6.45 4.12 -16.92
C ALA A 172 6.97 2.76 -16.45
N GLU A 173 8.28 2.58 -16.52
CA GLU A 173 9.01 1.45 -15.94
C GLU A 173 9.96 1.99 -14.89
N LEU A 174 9.85 1.49 -13.67
CA LEU A 174 10.71 1.81 -12.54
C LEU A 174 11.45 0.55 -12.10
N SER A 175 12.72 0.69 -11.73
CA SER A 175 13.53 -0.36 -11.12
C SER A 175 13.98 0.09 -9.74
N TYR A 176 13.53 -0.63 -8.71
CA TYR A 176 13.97 -0.44 -7.34
C TYR A 176 15.30 -1.18 -7.18
N CYS A 177 16.37 -0.41 -7.17
CA CYS A 177 17.73 -0.90 -7.29
C CYS A 177 18.06 -1.82 -6.12
N ARG A 178 18.34 -3.09 -6.43
CA ARG A 178 18.98 -3.99 -5.47
C ARG A 178 20.37 -3.44 -5.17
N THR A 179 20.84 -3.58 -3.93
CA THR A 179 22.24 -3.31 -3.56
C THR A 179 23.16 -4.08 -4.52
N ARG A 180 23.67 -3.41 -5.56
CA ARG A 180 24.71 -3.91 -6.45
C ARG A 180 25.61 -2.74 -6.80
N SER A 181 26.68 -2.62 -6.03
CA SER A 181 27.90 -2.03 -6.56
C SER A 181 28.85 -3.15 -6.92
N PHE A 182 29.53 -2.98 -8.06
CA PHE A 182 30.66 -3.81 -8.48
C PHE A 182 31.68 -3.87 -7.32
N LEU A 183 32.08 -5.08 -6.91
CA LEU A 183 32.94 -5.36 -5.74
C LEU A 183 32.39 -5.05 -4.32
N GLY A 184 31.09 -4.81 -4.14
CA GLY A 184 30.50 -4.81 -2.79
C GLY A 184 30.75 -3.55 -1.94
N PHE A 185 31.24 -2.47 -2.56
CA PHE A 185 31.35 -1.15 -1.92
C PHE A 185 30.49 -0.11 -2.64
N GLY A 186 29.53 0.49 -1.93
CA GLY A 186 28.89 1.74 -2.35
C GLY A 186 27.77 1.60 -3.39
N GLY A 187 26.61 1.12 -2.98
CA GLY A 187 25.34 1.29 -3.71
C GLY A 187 24.22 1.48 -2.71
N ASP A 188 23.39 2.49 -2.90
CA ASP A 188 22.28 2.78 -1.99
C ASP A 188 21.07 1.92 -2.35
N ALA A 189 20.64 1.06 -1.43
CA ALA A 189 19.49 0.16 -1.62
C ALA A 189 18.15 0.90 -1.77
N ARG A 190 18.16 2.24 -1.66
CA ARG A 190 16.96 3.08 -1.78
C ARG A 190 16.83 3.77 -3.13
N CYS A 191 17.71 3.44 -4.08
CA CYS A 191 17.69 4.04 -5.41
C CYS A 191 16.49 3.53 -6.22
N VAL A 192 15.84 4.46 -6.92
CA VAL A 192 14.81 4.18 -7.93
C VAL A 192 15.25 4.83 -9.23
N ARG A 193 15.22 4.05 -10.30
CA ARG A 193 15.52 4.51 -11.66
C ARG A 193 14.39 4.12 -12.59
N GLY A 194 14.17 4.87 -13.63
CA GLY A 194 13.12 4.51 -14.56
C GLY A 194 13.03 5.42 -15.76
N ARG A 195 11.98 5.18 -16.53
CA ARG A 195 11.67 5.95 -17.72
C ARG A 195 10.18 6.00 -17.97
N VAL A 196 9.75 7.06 -18.64
CA VAL A 196 8.41 7.22 -19.20
C VAL A 196 8.52 7.17 -20.71
N PHE A 197 7.63 6.43 -21.37
CA PHE A 197 7.60 6.28 -22.82
C PHE A 197 6.16 6.07 -23.33
N ARG A 198 5.98 6.12 -24.64
CA ARG A 198 4.70 5.79 -25.29
C ARG A 198 4.64 4.30 -25.57
N SER A 199 3.51 3.65 -25.30
CA SER A 199 3.33 2.20 -25.53
C SER A 199 3.63 1.80 -26.98
N ALA A 200 3.33 2.67 -27.94
CA ALA A 200 3.59 2.44 -29.37
C ALA A 200 5.08 2.54 -29.76
N SER A 201 5.90 3.24 -28.96
CA SER A 201 7.34 3.45 -29.21
C SER A 201 8.16 3.25 -27.93
N ARG A 202 8.21 2.00 -27.46
CA ARG A 202 8.89 1.62 -26.20
C ARG A 202 10.38 1.95 -26.11
N GLU A 203 11.04 2.15 -27.26
CA GLU A 203 12.45 2.54 -27.33
C GLU A 203 12.66 4.04 -27.17
N GLU A 204 11.61 4.85 -27.34
CA GLU A 204 11.66 6.32 -27.27
C GLU A 204 11.29 6.79 -25.85
N THR A 205 12.32 7.01 -25.05
CA THR A 205 12.15 7.61 -23.72
C THR A 205 11.75 9.08 -23.83
N VAL A 206 10.65 9.45 -23.17
CA VAL A 206 10.18 10.84 -23.01
C VAL A 206 10.79 11.46 -21.76
N TYR A 207 10.73 10.75 -20.63
CA TYR A 207 11.34 11.18 -19.37
C TYR A 207 12.25 10.11 -18.78
N GLU A 208 13.36 10.55 -18.19
CA GLU A 208 14.21 9.74 -17.32
C GLU A 208 13.85 10.03 -15.85
N ILE A 209 13.83 8.97 -15.04
CA ILE A 209 13.56 9.03 -13.60
C ILE A 209 14.82 8.53 -12.88
N ASP A 210 15.35 9.32 -11.95
CA ASP A 210 16.49 8.92 -11.12
C ASP A 210 16.43 9.59 -9.75
N GLY A 211 16.79 8.83 -8.71
CA GLY A 211 16.93 9.35 -7.36
C GLY A 211 16.73 8.27 -6.31
N PHE A 212 16.15 8.65 -5.17
CA PHE A 212 15.96 7.77 -4.04
C PHE A 212 14.55 7.91 -3.46
N TRP A 213 13.84 6.79 -3.30
CA TRP A 213 12.43 6.78 -2.88
C TRP A 213 12.22 7.25 -1.43
N ASP A 214 13.29 7.35 -0.63
CA ASP A 214 13.29 7.86 0.74
C ASP A 214 13.75 9.32 0.86
N ARG A 215 14.14 9.95 -0.26
CA ARG A 215 14.61 11.33 -0.35
C ARG A 215 13.94 12.00 -1.55
N THR A 216 14.72 12.41 -2.54
CA THR A 216 14.22 13.10 -3.72
C THR A 216 14.36 12.19 -4.95
N VAL A 217 13.34 12.21 -5.79
CA VAL A 217 13.35 11.60 -7.11
C VAL A 217 13.16 12.70 -8.15
N SER A 218 14.02 12.71 -9.16
CA SER A 218 14.01 13.68 -10.24
C SER A 218 13.31 13.11 -11.48
N LEU A 219 12.74 14.01 -12.28
CA LEU A 219 12.19 13.74 -13.62
C LEU A 219 12.93 14.63 -14.61
N LYS A 220 13.59 14.03 -15.60
CA LYS A 220 14.33 14.74 -16.63
C LYS A 220 13.66 14.56 -17.99
N ASP A 221 13.30 15.67 -18.64
CA ASP A 221 12.83 15.68 -20.02
C ASP A 221 13.98 15.37 -20.97
N VAL A 222 13.85 14.33 -21.79
CA VAL A 222 14.92 13.92 -22.71
C VAL A 222 15.11 14.91 -23.85
N ALA A 223 14.04 15.56 -24.31
CA ALA A 223 14.09 16.47 -25.45
C ALA A 223 14.68 17.83 -25.06
N THR A 224 14.33 18.36 -23.89
CA THR A 224 14.78 19.68 -23.43
C THR A 224 15.98 19.62 -22.49
N GLY A 225 16.20 18.49 -21.82
CA GLY A 225 17.20 18.33 -20.76
C GLY A 225 16.80 18.98 -19.42
N GLU A 226 15.60 19.53 -19.32
CA GLU A 226 15.08 20.13 -18.08
C GLU A 226 14.88 19.07 -17.00
N VAL A 227 15.25 19.41 -15.76
CA VAL A 227 15.13 18.51 -14.60
C VAL A 227 14.19 19.15 -13.58
N SER A 228 13.18 18.40 -13.17
CA SER A 228 12.22 18.78 -12.13
C SER A 228 12.19 17.75 -11.00
N VAL A 229 11.58 18.10 -9.87
CA VAL A 229 11.37 17.18 -8.75
C VAL A 229 10.06 16.42 -8.97
N LEU A 230 10.16 15.10 -9.10
CA LEU A 230 9.01 14.20 -9.23
C LEU A 230 8.36 13.91 -7.87
N TYR A 231 9.21 13.66 -6.87
CA TYR A 231 8.81 13.27 -5.53
C TYR A 231 9.85 13.72 -4.51
N ASP A 232 9.36 14.21 -3.38
CA ASP A 232 10.16 14.60 -2.22
C ASP A 232 9.59 13.94 -0.95
N ALA A 233 10.33 12.94 -0.45
CA ALA A 233 9.97 12.22 0.76
C ALA A 233 9.89 13.13 1.99
N GLN A 234 10.73 14.16 2.08
CA GLN A 234 10.69 15.07 3.23
C GLN A 234 9.33 15.78 3.29
N GLN A 235 8.79 16.20 2.16
CA GLN A 235 7.46 16.81 2.09
C GLN A 235 6.36 15.76 2.28
N ALA A 236 6.51 14.59 1.67
CA ALA A 236 5.45 13.58 1.66
C ALA A 236 5.30 12.80 2.97
N ILE A 237 6.37 12.61 3.76
CA ILE A 237 6.38 11.62 4.86
C ILE A 237 6.78 12.18 6.23
N THR A 238 7.09 13.48 6.32
CA THR A 238 7.37 14.14 7.61
C THR A 238 6.14 14.87 8.14
N ASN A 239 6.12 15.14 9.44
CA ASN A 239 5.02 15.86 10.13
C ASN A 239 3.63 15.24 9.91
N LEU A 240 3.56 13.92 9.74
CA LEU A 240 2.30 13.20 9.56
C LEU A 240 1.46 13.25 10.85
N THR A 241 0.17 13.51 10.70
CA THR A 241 -0.78 13.56 11.80
C THR A 241 -1.39 12.18 12.04
N THR A 242 -1.46 11.78 13.31
CA THR A 242 -2.15 10.54 13.70
C THR A 242 -3.67 10.67 13.49
N PRO A 243 -4.32 9.71 12.82
CA PRO A 243 -5.79 9.69 12.72
C PRO A 243 -6.46 9.64 14.10
N ALA A 244 -7.60 10.32 14.23
CA ALA A 244 -8.38 10.37 15.46
C ALA A 244 -9.83 9.96 15.19
N VAL A 245 -10.45 9.27 16.15
CA VAL A 245 -11.89 8.95 16.11
C VAL A 245 -12.68 10.24 16.31
N GLN A 246 -13.50 10.60 15.34
CA GLN A 246 -14.43 11.74 15.41
C GLN A 246 -15.86 11.29 15.74
N ASP A 247 -16.27 10.13 15.24
CA ASP A 247 -17.57 9.52 15.56
C ASP A 247 -17.39 8.15 16.22
N HIS A 248 -17.41 8.14 17.55
CA HIS A 248 -17.29 6.90 18.33
C HIS A 248 -18.43 5.91 18.08
N LYS A 249 -19.62 6.35 17.70
CA LYS A 249 -20.78 5.46 17.44
C LYS A 249 -20.72 4.85 16.05
N GLY A 250 -20.07 5.53 15.11
CA GLY A 250 -19.86 5.07 13.74
C GLY A 250 -18.72 4.06 13.57
N VAL A 251 -17.82 3.92 14.56
CA VAL A 251 -16.72 2.94 14.49
C VAL A 251 -17.28 1.51 14.60
N ALA A 252 -17.07 0.70 13.56
CA ALA A 252 -17.50 -0.69 13.53
C ALA A 252 -16.67 -1.58 14.47
N PRO A 253 -17.23 -2.67 15.03
CA PRO A 253 -16.46 -3.65 15.80
C PRO A 253 -15.34 -4.34 15.01
N SER A 254 -15.47 -4.38 13.68
CA SER A 254 -14.47 -4.92 12.76
C SER A 254 -13.28 -3.98 12.53
N GLU A 255 -13.35 -2.72 12.98
CA GLU A 255 -12.30 -1.74 12.76
C GLU A 255 -10.97 -2.17 13.41
N SER A 256 -9.86 -2.10 12.67
CA SER A 256 -8.52 -2.47 13.14
C SER A 256 -8.16 -1.85 14.49
N ALA A 257 -8.51 -0.59 14.72
CA ALA A 257 -8.25 0.10 16.00
C ALA A 257 -9.05 -0.47 17.17
N VAL A 258 -10.21 -1.09 16.90
CA VAL A 258 -11.03 -1.79 17.90
C VAL A 258 -10.53 -3.21 18.09
N VAL A 259 -10.36 -3.97 17.00
CA VAL A 259 -9.90 -5.38 17.02
C VAL A 259 -8.59 -5.54 17.76
N TRP A 260 -7.63 -4.65 17.49
CA TRP A 260 -6.28 -4.71 18.07
C TRP A 260 -6.07 -3.74 19.23
N GLY A 261 -7.12 -3.03 19.68
CA GLY A 261 -7.01 -1.93 20.64
C GLY A 261 -6.32 -2.30 21.94
N GLU A 262 -6.67 -3.44 22.55
CA GLU A 262 -6.03 -3.91 23.78
C GLU A 262 -4.56 -4.30 23.58
N VAL A 263 -4.24 -4.87 22.41
CA VAL A 263 -2.87 -5.25 22.07
C VAL A 263 -2.02 -4.00 21.91
N SER A 264 -2.52 -3.02 21.16
CA SER A 264 -1.85 -1.74 20.93
C SER A 264 -1.63 -0.98 22.24
N ASP A 265 -2.66 -0.87 23.10
CA ASP A 265 -2.54 -0.21 24.41
C ASP A 265 -1.46 -0.86 25.29
N ALA A 266 -1.44 -2.19 25.35
CA ALA A 266 -0.43 -2.92 26.11
C ALA A 266 0.98 -2.75 25.55
N LEU A 267 1.16 -2.79 24.22
CA LEU A 267 2.45 -2.56 23.58
C LEU A 267 2.97 -1.15 23.82
N LEU A 268 2.10 -0.13 23.70
CA LEU A 268 2.46 1.27 23.95
C LEU A 268 2.89 1.50 25.42
N LYS A 269 2.24 0.79 26.35
CA LYS A 269 2.61 0.78 27.79
C LYS A 269 3.80 -0.13 28.12
N LYS A 270 4.36 -0.84 27.13
CA LYS A 270 5.44 -1.83 27.30
C LYS A 270 5.07 -3.00 28.23
N ASP A 271 3.79 -3.31 28.35
CA ASP A 271 3.29 -4.48 29.09
C ASP A 271 3.24 -5.69 28.16
N TRP A 272 4.39 -6.37 28.04
CA TRP A 272 4.59 -7.46 27.09
C TRP A 272 3.72 -8.69 27.38
N GLU A 273 3.41 -8.94 28.64
CA GLU A 273 2.60 -10.08 29.04
C GLU A 273 1.13 -9.83 28.72
N LYS A 274 0.61 -8.65 29.06
CA LYS A 274 -0.74 -8.24 28.66
C LYS A 274 -0.88 -8.20 27.14
N ALA A 275 0.11 -7.68 26.41
CA ALA A 275 0.08 -7.65 24.95
C ALA A 275 0.01 -9.06 24.35
N ARG A 276 0.77 -10.02 24.92
CA ARG A 276 0.74 -11.43 24.49
C ARG A 276 -0.63 -12.06 24.74
N GLN A 277 -1.22 -11.83 25.91
CA GLN A 277 -2.53 -12.37 26.28
C GLN A 277 -3.64 -11.79 25.39
N ALA A 278 -3.70 -10.46 25.25
CA ALA A 278 -4.68 -9.79 24.39
C ALA A 278 -4.56 -10.25 22.93
N LYS A 279 -3.33 -10.33 22.41
CA LYS A 279 -3.08 -10.83 21.05
C LYS A 279 -3.58 -12.26 20.86
N ARG A 280 -3.32 -13.12 21.84
CA ARG A 280 -3.80 -14.50 21.81
C ARG A 280 -5.32 -14.57 21.79
N LEU A 281 -6.02 -13.73 22.55
CA LEU A 281 -7.50 -13.70 22.58
C LEU A 281 -8.07 -13.38 21.20
N VAL A 282 -7.56 -12.35 20.51
CA VAL A 282 -7.98 -12.01 19.14
C VAL A 282 -7.77 -13.19 18.19
N GLU A 283 -6.59 -13.82 18.26
CA GLU A 283 -6.22 -14.90 17.35
C GLU A 283 -6.95 -16.22 17.65
N ASP A 284 -7.24 -16.53 18.91
CA ASP A 284 -8.04 -17.69 19.33
C ASP A 284 -9.51 -17.52 18.91
N GLU A 285 -10.06 -16.32 19.05
CA GLU A 285 -11.44 -16.02 18.61
C GLU A 285 -11.57 -16.13 17.09
N ALA A 286 -10.61 -15.58 16.33
CA ALA A 286 -10.59 -15.72 14.87
C ALA A 286 -10.52 -17.20 14.43
N ARG A 287 -9.73 -18.03 15.15
CA ARG A 287 -9.67 -19.48 14.92
C ARG A 287 -11.00 -20.17 15.23
N ARG A 288 -11.66 -19.80 16.34
CA ARG A 288 -12.96 -20.35 16.73
C ARG A 288 -14.02 -20.05 15.65
N LEU A 289 -14.13 -18.79 15.23
CA LEU A 289 -15.08 -18.37 14.19
C LEU A 289 -14.82 -19.05 12.85
N ALA A 290 -13.55 -19.22 12.46
CA ALA A 290 -13.18 -19.96 11.25
C ALA A 290 -13.59 -21.44 11.33
N LYS A 291 -13.38 -22.08 12.48
CA LYS A 291 -13.79 -23.48 12.71
C LYS A 291 -15.31 -23.64 12.61
N GLU A 292 -16.07 -22.77 13.28
CA GLU A 292 -17.54 -22.80 13.26
C GLU A 292 -18.10 -22.62 11.85
N ARG A 293 -17.52 -21.70 11.08
CA ARG A 293 -17.89 -21.49 9.68
C ARG A 293 -17.63 -22.73 8.82
N ASN A 294 -16.46 -23.36 8.99
CA ASN A 294 -16.10 -24.56 8.25
C ASN A 294 -16.99 -25.76 8.61
N GLU A 295 -17.34 -25.92 9.88
CA GLU A 295 -18.26 -26.98 10.35
C GLU A 295 -19.67 -26.83 9.76
N LYS A 296 -20.11 -25.60 9.51
CA LYS A 296 -21.38 -25.30 8.83
C LYS A 296 -21.31 -25.34 7.31
N GLY A 297 -20.13 -25.46 6.72
CA GLY A 297 -19.93 -25.38 5.27
C GLY A 297 -20.22 -23.99 4.68
N GLU A 298 -20.15 -22.94 5.51
CA GLU A 298 -20.44 -21.57 5.09
C GLU A 298 -19.23 -20.97 4.34
N VAL A 299 -19.48 -20.34 3.20
CA VAL A 299 -18.45 -19.60 2.46
C VAL A 299 -18.38 -18.17 2.99
N TRP A 300 -17.17 -17.70 3.33
CA TRP A 300 -16.99 -16.30 3.69
C TRP A 300 -17.26 -15.39 2.49
N THR A 301 -18.12 -14.40 2.68
CA THR A 301 -18.39 -13.35 1.70
C THR A 301 -17.95 -12.02 2.31
N PRO A 302 -16.98 -11.31 1.70
CA PRO A 302 -16.57 -10.01 2.20
C PRO A 302 -17.73 -9.01 2.16
N LYS A 303 -17.73 -8.07 3.11
CA LYS A 303 -18.84 -7.14 3.30
C LYS A 303 -18.83 -5.98 2.30
N HIS A 304 -17.66 -5.55 1.86
CA HIS A 304 -17.48 -4.34 1.06
C HIS A 304 -16.94 -4.61 -0.34
N PHE A 305 -16.50 -5.84 -0.61
CA PHE A 305 -15.86 -6.21 -1.86
C PHE A 305 -16.39 -7.54 -2.40
N SER A 306 -16.51 -7.62 -3.72
CA SER A 306 -16.52 -8.90 -4.43
C SER A 306 -15.08 -9.31 -4.74
N LEU A 307 -14.83 -10.62 -4.75
CA LEU A 307 -13.49 -11.19 -4.89
C LEU A 307 -13.52 -12.33 -5.92
N SER A 308 -12.53 -12.37 -6.80
CA SER A 308 -12.30 -13.49 -7.70
C SER A 308 -10.80 -13.77 -7.87
N GLN A 309 -10.48 -14.92 -8.48
CA GLN A 309 -9.13 -15.22 -8.94
C GLN A 309 -9.11 -15.27 -10.46
N ASN A 310 -8.14 -14.60 -11.07
CA ASN A 310 -7.94 -14.67 -12.51
C ASN A 310 -7.29 -16.01 -12.91
N LYS A 311 -7.10 -16.22 -14.22
CA LYS A 311 -6.53 -17.47 -14.78
C LYS A 311 -5.11 -17.79 -14.27
N ASN A 312 -4.39 -16.80 -13.77
CA ASN A 312 -3.04 -16.94 -13.23
C ASN A 312 -3.05 -17.17 -11.71
N GLY A 313 -4.23 -17.28 -11.09
CA GLY A 313 -4.39 -17.44 -9.65
C GLY A 313 -4.14 -16.16 -8.85
N GLU A 314 -4.18 -14.99 -9.51
CA GLU A 314 -4.06 -13.70 -8.83
C GLU A 314 -5.43 -13.18 -8.42
N TRP A 315 -5.47 -12.56 -7.24
CA TRP A 315 -6.70 -12.04 -6.68
C TRP A 315 -7.08 -10.69 -7.29
N GLU A 316 -8.35 -10.57 -7.66
CA GLU A 316 -8.97 -9.34 -8.12
C GLU A 316 -10.18 -9.04 -7.25
N CYS A 317 -10.33 -7.77 -6.86
CA CYS A 317 -11.46 -7.31 -6.07
C CYS A 317 -12.17 -6.15 -6.75
N TRP A 318 -13.49 -6.07 -6.55
CA TRP A 318 -14.30 -4.92 -6.95
C TRP A 318 -15.11 -4.44 -5.75
N PRO A 319 -15.05 -3.12 -5.43
CA PRO A 319 -15.92 -2.55 -4.42
C PRO A 319 -17.39 -2.79 -4.77
N LEU A 320 -18.22 -3.10 -3.77
CA LEU A 320 -19.66 -3.24 -3.95
C LEU A 320 -20.37 -1.90 -4.11
N GLU A 321 -19.78 -0.85 -3.54
CA GLU A 321 -20.27 0.54 -3.62
C GLU A 321 -19.40 1.35 -4.59
N GLU A 322 -20.00 2.32 -5.27
CA GLU A 322 -19.30 3.18 -6.24
C GLU A 322 -18.34 4.17 -5.55
N SER A 323 -18.72 4.66 -4.37
CA SER A 323 -17.96 5.63 -3.58
C SER A 323 -17.76 5.18 -2.14
N VAL A 324 -16.68 5.61 -1.52
CA VAL A 324 -16.43 5.42 -0.08
C VAL A 324 -17.04 6.60 0.70
N PRO A 325 -17.96 6.36 1.65
CA PRO A 325 -18.53 7.42 2.47
C PRO A 325 -17.50 8.00 3.45
N PRO A 326 -17.76 9.18 4.03
CA PRO A 326 -16.97 9.72 5.13
C PRO A 326 -16.81 8.73 6.28
N ALA A 327 -15.62 8.68 6.85
CA ALA A 327 -15.24 7.74 7.88
C ALA A 327 -15.45 8.29 9.30
N PRO A 328 -15.66 7.41 10.29
CA PRO A 328 -15.68 7.80 11.70
C PRO A 328 -14.28 8.17 12.23
N ILE A 329 -13.21 7.74 11.55
CA ILE A 329 -11.81 8.09 11.87
C ILE A 329 -11.33 9.12 10.86
N VAL A 330 -10.78 10.23 11.33
CA VAL A 330 -10.33 11.34 10.49
C VAL A 330 -8.90 11.71 10.82
N VAL A 331 -8.08 11.94 9.79
CA VAL A 331 -6.76 12.57 9.93
C VAL A 331 -6.97 14.08 10.12
N PRO A 332 -6.61 14.65 11.28
CA PRO A 332 -6.74 16.08 11.52
C PRO A 332 -5.91 16.90 10.52
N SER A 333 -6.47 18.05 10.13
CA SER A 333 -5.79 19.05 9.30
C SER A 333 -4.79 19.89 10.09
#